data_AF-A0A1Z4QTW6-F1
#
_entry.id   AF-A0A1Z4QTW6-F1
#
_cell.length_a   1.000
_cell.length_b   1.000
_cell.length_c   1.000
_cell.angle_alpha   90.00
_cell.angle_beta   90.00
_cell.angle_gamma   90.00
#
_symmetry.space_group_name_H-M   'P 1'
#
loop_
_entity.id
_entity.type
_entity.pdbx_description
1 polymer ?
#
loop_
_entity_poly.entity_id
_entity_poly.type
_entity_poly.pdbx_seq_one_letter_code
_entity_poly.pdbx_strand_id
1 'polypeptide(L)'
;MSIRKTFTILAVCALSTTISPHPVIAQSKDSTFFQQGDNRKFVGTYILSTFLNGGFVGRRVITLTQDGNFFIIDSNQGGNKGVPAAAQFFPNNRFTDGQGVWKVNKSGEIIATTFNFNFPSPESTASVTTARADYRFKLNSTTQTVEGTFEIRTFDLTKNPLDENEPVGEGEPFRFTFTGQRVTVDD
;
A
#
# COMPACT_ATOMS: atom_id res chain seq x y z
N MET A 1 0.37 -56.48 -56.76
CA MET A 1 1.40 -55.84 -55.92
C MET A 1 0.72 -54.69 -55.16
N SER A 2 0.37 -54.92 -53.89
CA SER A 2 -0.50 -54.04 -53.09
C SER A 2 0.36 -53.23 -52.11
N ILE A 3 0.49 -51.92 -52.33
CA ILE A 3 1.23 -51.02 -51.43
C ILE A 3 0.22 -50.34 -50.51
N ARG A 4 0.13 -50.84 -49.27
CA ARG A 4 -0.58 -50.17 -48.17
C ARG A 4 0.27 -48.97 -47.73
N LYS A 5 -0.26 -47.76 -47.83
CA LYS A 5 0.34 -46.56 -47.24
C LYS A 5 -0.25 -46.35 -45.85
N THR A 6 0.56 -46.58 -44.83
CA THR A 6 0.22 -46.35 -43.43
C THR A 6 0.26 -44.84 -43.15
N PHE A 7 -0.84 -44.30 -42.61
CA PHE A 7 -0.92 -42.94 -42.08
C PHE A 7 -0.22 -42.87 -40.72
N THR A 8 0.76 -41.99 -40.58
CA THR A 8 1.32 -41.62 -39.28
C THR A 8 0.80 -40.24 -38.92
N ILE A 9 -0.17 -40.17 -38.01
CA ILE A 9 -0.65 -38.91 -37.42
C ILE A 9 0.26 -38.60 -36.23
N LEU A 10 1.03 -37.52 -36.33
CA LEU A 10 1.81 -36.97 -35.23
C LEU A 10 0.85 -36.24 -34.28
N ALA A 11 0.55 -36.84 -33.12
CA ALA A 11 -0.15 -36.17 -32.03
C ALA A 11 0.85 -35.28 -31.28
N VAL A 12 0.84 -33.98 -31.56
CA VAL A 12 1.56 -32.98 -30.75
C VAL A 12 0.72 -32.72 -29.51
N CYS A 13 1.11 -33.29 -28.37
CA CYS A 13 0.53 -32.97 -27.08
C CYS A 13 0.85 -31.51 -26.73
N ALA A 14 -0.17 -30.65 -26.75
CA ALA A 14 -0.09 -29.31 -26.18
C ALA A 14 0.15 -29.46 -24.66
N LEU A 15 1.36 -29.12 -24.19
CA LEU A 15 1.59 -28.82 -22.78
C LEU A 15 0.83 -27.52 -22.47
N SER A 16 -0.43 -27.64 -22.07
CA SER A 16 -1.13 -26.56 -21.39
C SER A 16 -0.50 -26.41 -20.01
N THR A 17 0.39 -25.44 -19.84
CA THR A 17 0.83 -24.98 -18.52
C THR A 17 -0.37 -24.38 -17.81
N THR A 18 -1.07 -25.19 -17.02
CA THR A 18 -2.11 -24.73 -16.11
C THR A 18 -1.42 -23.93 -15.01
N ILE A 19 -1.36 -22.61 -15.16
CA ILE A 19 -1.13 -21.69 -14.04
C ILE A 19 -2.40 -21.75 -13.21
N SER A 20 -2.51 -22.73 -12.32
CA SER A 20 -3.61 -22.78 -11.36
C SER A 20 -3.34 -21.71 -10.30
N PRO A 21 -4.16 -20.66 -10.19
CA PRO A 21 -4.01 -19.70 -9.10
C PRO A 21 -4.19 -20.45 -7.78
N HIS A 22 -3.19 -20.39 -6.91
CA HIS A 22 -3.32 -20.93 -5.56
C HIS A 22 -4.47 -20.20 -4.85
N PRO A 23 -5.38 -20.92 -4.17
CA PRO A 23 -6.47 -20.29 -3.44
C PRO A 23 -5.90 -19.42 -2.31
N VAL A 24 -6.13 -18.11 -2.40
CA VAL A 24 -5.83 -17.16 -1.31
C VAL A 24 -7.01 -17.19 -0.34
N ILE A 25 -6.74 -17.56 0.91
CA ILE A 25 -7.76 -17.62 1.95
C ILE A 25 -8.09 -16.19 2.40
N ALA A 26 -9.22 -15.65 1.94
CA ALA A 26 -9.78 -14.39 2.43
C ALA A 26 -10.65 -14.65 3.68
N GLN A 27 -10.04 -15.04 4.80
CA GLN A 27 -10.78 -15.13 6.07
C GLN A 27 -10.78 -13.79 6.78
N SER A 28 -11.98 -13.22 6.98
CA SER A 28 -12.15 -12.12 7.93
C SER A 28 -11.89 -12.66 9.33
N LYS A 29 -10.75 -12.30 9.93
CA LYS A 29 -10.36 -12.80 11.25
C LYS A 29 -11.23 -12.25 12.39
N ASP A 30 -12.05 -11.23 12.15
CA ASP A 30 -13.07 -10.75 13.10
C ASP A 30 -13.84 -9.58 12.49
N SER A 31 -15.12 -9.77 12.14
CA SER A 31 -16.03 -8.67 11.78
C SER A 31 -16.45 -7.83 13.00
N THR A 32 -16.08 -8.27 14.21
CA THR A 32 -16.39 -7.62 15.49
C THR A 32 -15.36 -6.54 15.88
N PHE A 33 -14.19 -6.50 15.21
CA PHE A 33 -13.09 -5.60 15.55
C PHE A 33 -13.46 -4.10 15.41
N PHE A 34 -14.35 -3.77 14.48
CA PHE A 34 -14.87 -2.40 14.29
C PHE A 34 -16.08 -2.08 15.17
N GLN A 35 -16.66 -3.09 15.83
CA GLN A 35 -17.83 -2.93 16.69
C GLN A 35 -17.47 -2.78 18.18
N GLN A 36 -16.27 -3.19 18.60
CA GLN A 36 -15.82 -3.04 19.99
C GLN A 36 -15.03 -1.74 20.20
N GLY A 37 -15.75 -0.67 20.54
CA GLY A 37 -15.17 0.59 21.03
C GLY A 37 -15.69 1.84 20.32
N ASP A 38 -15.62 3.00 20.99
CA ASP A 38 -15.88 4.32 20.40
C ASP A 38 -14.75 4.74 19.44
N ASN A 39 -14.55 3.93 18.40
CA ASN A 39 -13.56 4.20 17.35
C ASN A 39 -14.05 5.27 16.38
N ARG A 40 -15.32 5.69 16.50
CA ARG A 40 -15.93 6.77 15.70
C ARG A 40 -15.19 8.09 15.85
N LYS A 41 -14.58 8.35 17.01
CA LYS A 41 -13.77 9.55 17.23
C LYS A 41 -12.55 9.65 16.32
N PHE A 42 -12.06 8.53 15.79
CA PHE A 42 -10.92 8.49 14.87
C PHE A 42 -11.34 8.57 13.40
N VAL A 43 -12.59 8.25 13.08
CA VAL A 43 -13.14 8.31 11.72
C VAL A 43 -13.08 9.74 11.19
N GLY A 44 -12.59 9.89 9.97
CA GLY A 44 -12.46 11.18 9.30
C GLY A 44 -11.28 11.24 8.33
N THR A 45 -11.12 12.43 7.76
CA THR A 45 -10.05 12.76 6.82
C THR A 45 -9.03 13.66 7.51
N TYR A 46 -7.75 13.42 7.26
CA TYR A 46 -6.64 14.16 7.85
C TYR A 46 -5.67 14.58 6.76
N ILE A 47 -5.16 15.81 6.88
CA ILE A 47 -4.06 16.29 6.06
C ILE A 47 -2.77 16.24 6.87
N LEU A 48 -1.74 15.64 6.29
CA LEU A 48 -0.46 15.32 6.92
C LEU A 48 0.68 16.08 6.25
N SER A 49 1.68 16.42 7.03
CA SER A 49 3.05 16.71 6.60
C SER A 49 3.91 15.48 6.84
N THR A 50 4.63 15.05 5.81
CA THR A 50 5.46 13.84 5.84
C THR A 50 6.94 14.20 5.81
N PHE A 51 7.73 13.44 6.57
CA PHE A 51 9.16 13.65 6.72
C PHE A 51 9.95 12.35 6.53
N LEU A 52 11.10 12.45 5.87
CA LEU A 52 12.09 11.39 5.73
C LEU A 52 13.41 11.90 6.29
N ASN A 53 13.99 11.19 7.25
CA ASN A 53 15.22 11.61 7.95
C ASN A 53 15.12 13.04 8.53
N GLY A 54 13.92 13.43 8.99
CA GLY A 54 13.63 14.78 9.51
C GLY A 54 13.39 15.85 8.44
N GLY A 55 13.68 15.59 7.17
CA GLY A 55 13.41 16.51 6.06
C GLY A 55 11.98 16.39 5.55
N PHE A 56 11.32 17.52 5.27
CA PHE A 56 9.97 17.53 4.67
C PHE A 56 10.01 16.95 3.24
N VAL A 57 9.11 16.01 2.95
CA VAL A 57 9.06 15.31 1.65
C VAL A 57 7.74 15.46 0.92
N GLY A 58 6.65 15.80 1.61
CA GLY A 58 5.35 15.89 0.95
C GLY A 58 4.18 16.10 1.90
N ARG A 59 3.01 16.28 1.28
CA ARG A 59 1.73 16.28 1.96
C ARG A 59 0.98 15.01 1.61
N ARG A 60 0.21 14.52 2.56
CA ARG A 60 -0.65 13.35 2.37
C ARG A 60 -2.03 13.60 2.94
N VAL A 61 -3.04 13.06 2.28
CA VAL A 61 -4.38 12.94 2.85
C VAL A 61 -4.57 11.48 3.25
N ILE A 62 -5.05 11.25 4.46
CA ILE A 62 -5.49 9.93 4.91
C ILE A 62 -6.96 9.98 5.32
N THR A 63 -7.70 8.92 5.06
CA THR A 63 -9.10 8.78 5.46
C THR A 63 -9.30 7.46 6.16
N LEU A 64 -9.85 7.51 7.38
CA LEU A 64 -10.26 6.35 8.16
C LEU A 64 -11.78 6.27 8.11
N THR A 65 -12.32 5.22 7.52
CA THR A 65 -13.77 5.01 7.47
C THR A 65 -14.26 4.15 8.63
N GLN A 66 -15.54 4.27 8.97
CA GLN A 66 -16.14 3.56 10.10
C GLN A 66 -16.14 2.03 9.93
N ASP A 67 -16.21 1.54 8.69
CA ASP A 67 -16.17 0.12 8.35
C ASP A 67 -14.74 -0.46 8.27
N GLY A 68 -13.72 0.35 8.58
CA GLY A 68 -12.35 -0.11 8.68
C GLY A 68 -11.49 0.04 7.44
N ASN A 69 -12.01 0.65 6.37
CA ASN A 69 -11.21 0.98 5.21
C ASN A 69 -10.31 2.19 5.49
N PHE A 70 -9.13 2.15 4.89
CA PHE A 70 -8.11 3.18 5.00
C PHE A 70 -7.68 3.62 3.60
N PHE A 71 -7.83 4.91 3.31
CA PHE A 71 -7.49 5.50 2.02
C PHE A 71 -6.41 6.55 2.19
N ILE A 72 -5.54 6.63 1.19
CA ILE A 72 -4.37 7.50 1.22
C ILE A 72 -4.20 8.15 -0.13
N ILE A 73 -3.87 9.44 -0.13
CA ILE A 73 -3.42 10.16 -1.32
C ILE A 73 -2.16 10.94 -0.94
N ASP A 74 -1.08 10.78 -1.69
CA ASP A 74 0.20 11.46 -1.49
C ASP A 74 0.44 12.46 -2.64
N SER A 75 0.80 13.69 -2.31
CA SER A 75 1.16 14.68 -3.32
C SER A 75 2.51 14.36 -3.97
N ASN A 76 3.40 13.65 -3.25
CA ASN A 76 4.80 13.44 -3.61
C ASN A 76 5.56 14.74 -4.00
N GLN A 77 5.00 15.88 -3.60
CA GLN A 77 5.48 17.24 -3.83
C GLN A 77 5.70 17.86 -2.46
N GLY A 78 6.95 17.99 -2.03
CA GLY A 78 7.30 18.58 -0.74
C GLY A 78 7.92 19.97 -0.84
N GLY A 79 7.44 20.82 -1.75
CA GLY A 79 7.90 22.20 -1.85
C GLY A 79 7.30 22.95 -3.03
N ASN A 80 7.81 24.16 -3.30
CA ASN A 80 7.33 25.03 -4.39
C ASN A 80 7.86 24.62 -5.78
N LYS A 81 8.75 23.61 -5.86
CA LYS A 81 9.38 23.12 -7.10
C LYS A 81 9.66 21.62 -7.00
N GLY A 82 8.86 20.79 -7.68
CA GLY A 82 9.14 19.37 -7.90
C GLY A 82 9.29 18.50 -6.64
N VAL A 83 10.00 17.37 -6.80
CA VAL A 83 10.28 16.40 -5.73
C VAL A 83 11.46 16.90 -4.88
N PRO A 84 11.31 17.01 -3.54
CA PRO A 84 12.37 17.48 -2.64
C PRO A 84 13.60 16.58 -2.69
N ALA A 85 14.79 17.15 -2.43
CA ALA A 85 16.04 16.40 -2.43
C ALA A 85 16.01 15.15 -1.52
N ALA A 86 15.37 15.25 -0.34
CA ALA A 86 15.20 14.12 0.56
C ALA A 86 14.37 12.97 -0.05
N ALA A 87 13.46 13.27 -0.97
CA ALA A 87 12.59 12.30 -1.65
C ALA A 87 13.12 11.88 -3.04
N GLN A 88 14.17 12.52 -3.57
CA GLN A 88 14.71 12.19 -4.90
C GLN A 88 15.36 10.80 -4.97
N PHE A 89 15.89 10.32 -3.84
CA PHE A 89 16.48 8.98 -3.72
C PHE A 89 15.45 7.90 -3.41
N PHE A 90 14.19 8.29 -3.16
CA PHE A 90 13.11 7.34 -2.99
C PHE A 90 12.65 6.91 -4.40
N PRO A 91 12.84 5.64 -4.81
CA PRO A 91 12.46 5.14 -6.15
C PRO A 91 10.94 5.23 -6.42
N ASN A 92 10.20 5.66 -5.41
CA ASN A 92 8.77 5.58 -5.22
C ASN A 92 8.06 6.92 -5.42
N ASN A 93 8.64 7.80 -6.23
CA ASN A 93 7.99 9.04 -6.68
C ASN A 93 6.72 8.81 -7.55
N ARG A 94 6.28 7.56 -7.65
CA ARG A 94 5.23 7.02 -8.52
C ARG A 94 3.98 6.56 -7.76
N PHE A 95 4.04 6.56 -6.42
CA PHE A 95 2.98 6.05 -5.57
C PHE A 95 2.14 7.22 -5.07
N THR A 96 0.93 7.35 -5.62
CA THR A 96 0.05 8.50 -5.39
C THR A 96 -1.13 8.17 -4.51
N ASP A 97 -1.59 6.92 -4.50
CA ASP A 97 -2.80 6.54 -3.78
C ASP A 97 -2.74 5.12 -3.26
N GLY A 98 -3.14 4.95 -1.99
CA GLY A 98 -3.13 3.64 -1.34
C GLY A 98 -4.48 3.33 -0.73
N GLN A 99 -4.86 2.05 -0.78
CA GLN A 99 -6.05 1.55 -0.11
C GLN A 99 -5.72 0.32 0.74
N GLY A 100 -6.39 0.21 1.87
CA GLY A 100 -6.37 -0.99 2.67
C GLY A 100 -7.25 -0.86 3.91
N VAL A 101 -6.75 -1.33 5.04
CA VAL A 101 -7.53 -1.47 6.27
C VAL A 101 -6.80 -0.88 7.47
N TRP A 102 -7.57 -0.40 8.44
CA TRP A 102 -7.04 0.08 9.72
C TRP A 102 -7.73 -0.59 10.89
N LYS A 103 -7.15 -0.48 12.08
CA LYS A 103 -7.80 -0.80 13.36
C LYS A 103 -7.10 -0.09 14.51
N VAL A 104 -7.75 -0.06 15.67
CA VAL A 104 -7.13 0.35 16.92
C VAL A 104 -6.58 -0.88 17.62
N ASN A 105 -5.32 -0.83 18.05
CA ASN A 105 -4.73 -1.91 18.85
C ASN A 105 -5.06 -1.75 20.34
N LYS A 106 -4.63 -2.70 21.17
CA LYS A 106 -4.93 -2.70 22.61
C LYS A 106 -4.34 -1.50 23.38
N SER A 107 -3.33 -0.81 22.84
CA SER A 107 -2.74 0.37 23.45
C SER A 107 -3.38 1.69 22.98
N GLY A 108 -4.45 1.61 22.17
CA GLY A 108 -5.13 2.79 21.62
C GLY A 108 -4.40 3.44 20.44
N GLU A 109 -3.36 2.81 19.90
CA GLU A 109 -2.69 3.24 18.68
C GLU A 109 -3.45 2.72 17.46
N ILE A 110 -3.54 3.57 16.44
CA ILE A 110 -4.10 3.21 15.15
C ILE A 110 -3.00 2.53 14.33
N ILE A 111 -3.31 1.35 13.82
CA ILE A 111 -2.47 0.61 12.90
C ILE A 111 -3.22 0.42 11.58
N ALA A 112 -2.54 0.60 10.47
CA ALA A 112 -3.14 0.42 9.15
C ALA A 112 -2.15 -0.19 8.17
N THR A 113 -2.66 -0.92 7.19
CA THR A 113 -1.87 -1.45 6.08
C THR A 113 -2.57 -1.07 4.79
N THR A 114 -1.82 -0.58 3.82
CA THR A 114 -2.33 -0.24 2.48
C THR A 114 -1.44 -0.81 1.40
N PHE A 115 -2.03 -1.00 0.23
CA PHE A 115 -1.33 -1.30 -1.00
C PHE A 115 -1.41 -0.13 -1.96
N ASN A 116 -0.32 0.10 -2.68
CA ASN A 116 -0.18 1.14 -3.69
C ASN A 116 0.57 0.53 -4.89
N PHE A 117 0.23 0.99 -6.10
CA PHE A 117 0.80 0.49 -7.35
C PHE A 117 1.51 1.63 -8.07
N ASN A 118 2.71 1.37 -8.58
CA ASN A 118 3.44 2.41 -9.30
C ASN A 118 2.92 2.46 -10.75
N PHE A 119 2.78 3.67 -11.28
CA PHE A 119 2.52 3.88 -12.70
C PHE A 119 3.86 4.03 -13.44
N PRO A 120 4.39 3.00 -14.11
CA PRO A 120 5.52 3.18 -15.01
C PRO A 120 5.08 4.04 -16.21
N SER A 121 5.96 4.91 -16.74
CA SER A 121 5.73 5.40 -18.11
C SER A 121 5.95 4.24 -19.08
N PRO A 122 5.28 4.23 -20.25
CA PRO A 122 5.43 3.15 -21.24
C PRO A 122 6.89 2.90 -21.67
N GLU A 123 7.75 3.90 -21.55
CA GLU A 123 9.17 3.88 -21.91
C GLU A 123 10.10 3.52 -20.73
N SER A 124 9.56 3.35 -19.52
CA SER A 124 10.36 3.05 -18.33
C SER A 124 10.86 1.61 -18.35
N THR A 125 12.17 1.44 -18.16
CA THR A 125 12.81 0.13 -17.96
C THR A 125 12.91 -0.25 -16.48
N ALA A 126 12.37 0.58 -15.58
CA ALA A 126 12.38 0.30 -14.14
C ALA A 126 11.33 -0.76 -13.79
N SER A 127 11.60 -1.54 -12.74
CA SER A 127 10.66 -2.56 -12.27
C SER A 127 9.32 -1.94 -11.86
N VAL A 128 8.25 -2.66 -12.18
CA VAL A 128 6.91 -2.39 -11.69
C VAL A 128 6.75 -3.17 -10.39
N THR A 129 6.31 -2.50 -9.33
CA THR A 129 6.29 -3.07 -7.99
C THR A 129 4.97 -2.74 -7.31
N THR A 130 4.55 -3.65 -6.42
CA THR A 130 3.50 -3.36 -5.45
C THR A 130 4.16 -2.80 -4.20
N ALA A 131 3.72 -1.64 -3.73
CA ALA A 131 4.12 -1.13 -2.42
C ALA A 131 3.11 -1.54 -1.36
N ARG A 132 3.61 -2.06 -0.24
CA ARG A 132 2.86 -2.14 1.02
C ARG A 132 3.33 -1.02 1.92
N ALA A 133 2.38 -0.25 2.44
CA ALA A 133 2.65 0.76 3.44
C ALA A 133 1.96 0.42 4.75
N ASP A 134 2.74 0.27 5.82
CA ASP A 134 2.26 -0.03 7.17
C ASP A 134 2.38 1.23 8.05
N TYR A 135 1.25 1.66 8.63
CA TYR A 135 1.11 2.88 9.41
C TYR A 135 0.91 2.59 10.88
N ARG A 136 1.47 3.46 11.72
CA ARG A 136 1.25 3.47 13.17
C ARG A 136 1.14 4.92 13.64
N PHE A 137 0.03 5.28 14.27
CA PHE A 137 -0.17 6.65 14.72
C PHE A 137 -1.14 6.77 15.88
N LYS A 138 -1.05 7.92 16.56
CA LYS A 138 -1.96 8.32 17.62
C LYS A 138 -2.66 9.60 17.23
N LEU A 139 -3.91 9.71 17.67
CA LEU A 139 -4.70 10.91 17.53
C LEU A 139 -4.82 11.59 18.88
N ASN A 140 -4.45 12.87 18.93
CA ASN A 140 -4.76 13.74 20.05
C ASN A 140 -6.15 14.33 19.83
N SER A 141 -7.14 13.84 20.57
CA SER A 141 -8.53 14.27 20.44
C SER A 141 -8.76 15.71 20.88
N THR A 142 -7.92 16.25 21.76
CA THR A 142 -8.04 17.63 22.27
C THR A 142 -7.61 18.64 21.22
N THR A 143 -6.48 18.39 20.57
CA THR A 143 -5.92 19.29 19.54
C THR A 143 -6.35 18.91 18.13
N GLN A 144 -7.08 17.80 17.96
CA GLN A 144 -7.43 17.20 16.67
C GLN A 144 -6.21 16.99 15.75
N THR A 145 -5.05 16.74 16.36
CA THR A 145 -3.80 16.46 15.65
C THR A 145 -3.50 14.97 15.63
N VAL A 146 -2.75 14.57 14.62
CA VAL A 146 -2.26 13.20 14.47
C VAL A 146 -0.75 13.22 14.33
N GLU A 147 -0.08 12.25 14.92
CA GLU A 147 1.35 12.01 14.73
C GLU A 147 1.64 10.52 14.65
N GLY A 148 2.65 10.16 13.86
CA GLY A 148 3.03 8.77 13.74
C GLY A 148 4.11 8.50 12.71
N THR A 149 4.18 7.25 12.31
CA THR A 149 5.14 6.74 11.35
C THR A 149 4.48 5.85 10.33
N PHE A 150 5.12 5.72 9.17
CA PHE A 150 4.81 4.63 8.25
C PHE A 150 6.07 4.11 7.60
N GLU A 151 6.02 2.85 7.22
CA GLU A 151 7.06 2.16 6.48
C GLU A 151 6.51 1.76 5.12
N ILE A 152 7.30 1.94 4.06
CA ILE A 152 6.99 1.43 2.72
C ILE A 152 7.97 0.31 2.36
N ARG A 153 7.42 -0.85 1.98
CA ARG A 153 8.12 -1.99 1.39
C ARG A 153 7.62 -2.20 -0.02
N THR A 154 8.52 -2.48 -0.96
CA THR A 154 8.19 -2.81 -2.34
C THR A 154 8.33 -4.31 -2.57
N PHE A 155 7.52 -4.85 -3.48
CA PHE A 155 7.49 -6.26 -3.84
C PHE A 155 7.33 -6.37 -5.35
N ASP A 156 7.99 -7.34 -5.98
CA ASP A 156 7.72 -7.65 -7.39
C ASP A 156 6.25 -8.04 -7.56
N LEU A 157 5.67 -7.79 -8.75
CA LEU A 157 4.25 -8.07 -9.02
C LEU A 157 3.84 -9.54 -8.85
N THR A 158 4.80 -10.47 -8.92
CA THR A 158 4.55 -11.91 -8.77
C THR A 158 4.58 -12.38 -7.32
N LYS A 159 4.91 -11.48 -6.39
CA LYS A 159 5.12 -11.79 -4.98
C LYS A 159 3.91 -11.41 -4.15
N ASN A 160 3.78 -12.05 -2.99
CA ASN A 160 2.66 -11.80 -2.09
C ASN A 160 3.05 -10.75 -1.03
N PRO A 161 2.57 -9.48 -1.14
CA PRO A 161 2.92 -8.44 -0.18
C PRO A 161 2.26 -8.64 1.20
N LEU A 162 1.35 -9.61 1.33
CA LEU A 162 0.76 -10.02 2.61
C LEU A 162 1.62 -11.06 3.35
N ASP A 163 2.55 -11.74 2.69
CA ASP A 163 3.48 -12.67 3.35
C ASP A 163 4.59 -11.88 4.05
N GLU A 164 4.72 -12.07 5.37
CA GLU A 164 5.74 -11.38 6.18
C GLU A 164 7.16 -11.88 5.90
N ASN A 165 7.30 -13.05 5.27
CA ASN A 165 8.60 -13.63 4.91
C ASN A 165 9.03 -13.30 3.48
N GLU A 166 8.17 -12.64 2.69
CA GLU A 166 8.54 -12.25 1.33
C GLU A 166 9.64 -11.17 1.40
N PRO A 167 10.79 -11.36 0.73
CA PRO A 167 11.85 -10.37 0.70
C PRO A 167 11.34 -9.07 0.07
N VAL A 168 11.87 -7.96 0.58
CA VAL A 168 11.66 -6.64 -0.03
C VAL A 168 12.30 -6.66 -1.42
N GLY A 169 11.54 -6.28 -2.45
CA GLY A 169 11.98 -6.32 -3.84
C GLY A 169 13.07 -5.29 -4.14
N GLU A 170 12.84 -4.02 -3.80
CA GLU A 170 13.80 -2.95 -4.04
C GLU A 170 14.31 -2.32 -2.73
N GLY A 171 15.58 -2.57 -2.42
CA GLY A 171 16.30 -1.88 -1.35
C GLY A 171 15.78 -2.17 0.06
N GLU A 172 16.11 -1.25 0.99
CA GLU A 172 15.64 -1.30 2.38
C GLU A 172 14.26 -0.62 2.52
N PRO A 173 13.42 -1.04 3.50
CA PRO A 173 12.17 -0.36 3.79
C PRO A 173 12.38 1.13 4.10
N PHE A 174 11.57 1.99 3.49
CA PHE A 174 11.64 3.43 3.73
C PHE A 174 10.74 3.83 4.88
N ARG A 175 11.31 4.51 5.87
CA ARG A 175 10.63 4.90 7.10
C ARG A 175 10.39 6.39 7.14
N PHE A 176 9.14 6.77 7.37
CA PHE A 176 8.71 8.15 7.41
C PHE A 176 8.08 8.46 8.76
N THR A 177 8.19 9.72 9.15
CA THR A 177 7.38 10.28 10.23
C THR A 177 6.36 11.24 9.63
N PHE A 178 5.29 11.49 10.34
CA PHE A 178 4.31 12.49 9.94
C PHE A 178 3.62 13.13 11.14
N THR A 179 3.14 14.35 10.90
CA THR A 179 2.21 15.06 11.76
C THR A 179 1.08 15.62 10.90
N GLY A 180 -0.07 15.88 11.48
CA GLY A 180 -1.21 16.40 10.72
C GLY A 180 -2.37 16.82 11.58
N GLN A 181 -3.45 17.17 10.91
CA GLN A 181 -4.69 17.62 11.54
C GLN A 181 -5.90 17.13 10.77
N ARG A 182 -7.03 17.06 11.48
CA ARG A 182 -8.32 16.71 10.88
C ARG A 182 -8.75 17.78 9.88
N VAL A 183 -9.31 17.36 8.75
CA VAL A 183 -9.98 18.25 7.81
C VAL A 183 -11.39 18.52 8.33
N THR A 184 -11.74 19.80 8.46
CA THR A 184 -13.05 20.28 8.90
C THR A 184 -13.66 21.17 7.81
N VAL A 185 -14.98 21.32 7.85
CA VAL A 185 -15.70 22.33 7.08
C VAL A 185 -16.27 23.29 8.11
N ASP A 186 -16.07 24.58 7.88
CA ASP A 186 -16.66 25.63 8.71
C ASP A 186 -18.15 25.80 8.33
N ASP A 187 -18.99 26.09 9.31
CA ASP A 187 -20.42 26.38 9.10
C ASP A 187 -20.65 27.74 8.42
#